data_AF-A0A2E4J028-F1
#
_entry.id   AF-A0A2E4J028-F1
#
_cell.length_a   1.000
_cell.length_b   1.000
_cell.length_c   1.000
_cell.angle_alpha   90.00
_cell.angle_beta   90.00
_cell.angle_gamma   90.00
#
_symmetry.space_group_name_H-M   'P 1'
#
loop_
_entity.id
_entity.type
_entity.pdbx_description
1 polymer ?
#
loop_
_entity_poly.entity_id
_entity_poly.type
_entity_poly.pdbx_seq_one_letter_code
_entity_poly.pdbx_strand_id
1 'polypeptide(L)'
;MKNATSLQARRLLRGFTLVEIMVVVTIIGLLAAIALPALQSVQQSAQNSRFVSDLRTYAQAFETYAMEHGTWPTSTITRNESSALTSHNILRPSESSNG
;
A
#
# COMPACT_ATOMS: atom_id res chain seq x y z
N MET A 1 35.57 -65.57 -23.48
CA MET A 1 34.33 -64.78 -23.53
C MET A 1 34.30 -63.93 -22.26
N LYS A 2 34.46 -62.60 -22.38
CA LYS A 2 34.64 -61.69 -21.23
C LYS A 2 33.25 -61.25 -20.75
N ASN A 3 32.80 -61.78 -19.62
CA ASN A 3 31.50 -61.45 -19.04
C ASN A 3 31.61 -60.07 -18.39
N ALA A 4 30.96 -59.06 -18.98
CA ALA A 4 30.94 -57.70 -18.47
C ALA A 4 30.07 -57.65 -17.20
N THR A 5 30.72 -57.60 -16.05
CA THR A 5 30.06 -57.37 -14.75
C THR A 5 29.60 -55.92 -14.70
N SER A 6 28.32 -55.67 -15.00
CA SER A 6 27.72 -54.34 -14.92
C SER A 6 27.69 -53.88 -13.47
N LEU A 7 28.58 -52.95 -13.09
CA LEU A 7 28.54 -52.26 -11.81
C LEU A 7 27.36 -51.30 -11.80
N GLN A 8 26.19 -51.79 -11.38
CA GLN A 8 25.03 -50.95 -11.13
C GLN A 8 25.34 -50.03 -9.94
N ALA A 9 25.58 -48.75 -10.23
CA ALA A 9 25.75 -47.73 -9.22
C ALA A 9 24.47 -47.63 -8.37
N ARG A 10 24.57 -47.90 -7.08
CA ARG A 10 23.47 -47.73 -6.13
C ARG A 10 23.11 -46.25 -6.08
N ARG A 11 21.95 -45.90 -6.63
CA ARG A 11 21.38 -44.56 -6.53
C ARG A 11 20.96 -44.37 -5.07
N LEU A 12 21.78 -43.67 -4.28
CA LEU A 12 21.43 -43.28 -2.92
C LEU A 12 20.30 -42.26 -2.98
N LEU A 13 19.07 -42.72 -2.83
CA LEU A 13 17.92 -41.86 -2.60
C LEU A 13 18.09 -41.23 -1.21
N ARG A 14 18.70 -40.05 -1.17
CA ARG A 14 18.71 -39.17 0.02
C ARG A 14 17.35 -38.50 0.12
N GLY A 15 16.54 -38.92 1.10
CA GLY A 15 15.34 -38.20 1.52
C GLY A 15 15.70 -37.11 2.53
N PHE A 16 14.91 -36.03 2.56
CA PHE A 16 14.97 -35.01 3.60
C PHE A 16 14.42 -35.58 4.90
N THR A 17 15.08 -35.35 6.04
CA THR A 17 14.52 -35.76 7.32
C THR A 17 13.42 -34.78 7.76
N LEU A 18 12.41 -35.26 8.48
CA LEU A 18 11.38 -34.40 9.08
C LEU A 18 12.01 -33.38 10.03
N VAL A 19 13.05 -33.81 10.77
CA VAL A 19 13.80 -32.98 11.71
C VAL A 19 14.52 -31.82 11.00
N GLU A 20 15.08 -32.05 9.80
CA GLU A 20 15.69 -30.99 8.99
C GLU A 20 14.70 -29.91 8.60
N ILE A 21 13.45 -30.28 8.26
CA ILE A 21 12.42 -29.28 7.96
C ILE A 21 11.91 -28.61 9.24
N MET A 22 11.75 -29.35 10.34
CA MET A 22 11.23 -28.84 11.61
C MET A 22 12.09 -27.69 12.16
N VAL A 23 13.41 -27.89 12.24
CA VAL A 23 14.31 -26.86 12.77
C VAL A 23 14.32 -25.61 11.89
N VAL A 24 14.26 -25.79 10.57
CA VAL A 24 14.28 -24.68 9.61
C VAL A 24 13.04 -23.80 9.76
N VAL A 25 11.84 -24.39 9.74
CA VAL A 25 10.61 -23.60 9.88
C VAL A 25 10.50 -22.96 11.25
N THR A 26 11.07 -23.57 12.29
CA THR A 26 11.13 -23.00 13.64
C THR A 26 11.99 -21.74 13.68
N ILE A 27 13.19 -21.80 13.10
CA ILE A 27 14.09 -20.63 13.06
C ILE A 27 13.49 -19.53 12.19
N ILE A 28 12.95 -19.86 11.00
CA ILE A 28 12.28 -18.87 10.13
C ILE A 28 11.07 -18.26 10.85
N GLY A 29 10.27 -19.06 11.56
CA GLY A 29 9.12 -18.59 12.33
C GLY A 29 9.51 -17.64 13.45
N LEU A 30 10.59 -17.93 14.19
CA LEU A 30 11.12 -17.05 15.23
C LEU A 30 11.59 -15.71 14.65
N LEU A 31 12.34 -15.73 13.54
CA LEU A 31 12.79 -14.51 12.88
C LEU A 31 11.61 -13.68 12.35
N ALA A 32 10.63 -14.33 11.73
CA ALA A 32 9.43 -13.68 11.22
C ALA A 32 8.59 -13.05 12.34
N ALA A 33 8.44 -13.72 13.49
CA ALA A 33 7.70 -13.22 14.63
C ALA A 33 8.27 -11.89 15.18
N ILE A 34 9.60 -11.72 15.14
CA ILE A 34 10.26 -10.49 15.56
C ILE A 34 10.22 -9.42 14.44
N ALA A 35 10.38 -9.84 13.18
CA ALA A 35 10.47 -8.93 12.05
C ALA A 35 9.12 -8.30 11.65
N LEU A 36 8.02 -9.06 11.69
CA LEU A 36 6.70 -8.59 11.26
C LEU A 36 6.15 -7.37 12.04
N PRO A 37 6.17 -7.31 13.38
CA PRO A 37 5.69 -6.13 14.11
C PRO A 37 6.54 -4.89 13.82
N ALA A 38 7.86 -5.05 13.67
CA ALA A 38 8.75 -3.95 13.28
C ALA A 38 8.43 -3.43 11.87
N LEU A 39 8.05 -4.31 10.94
CA LEU A 39 7.66 -3.91 9.60
C LEU A 39 6.36 -3.08 9.59
N GLN A 40 5.41 -3.37 10.49
CA GLN A 40 4.15 -2.61 10.58
C GLN A 40 4.40 -1.14 10.97
N SER A 41 5.26 -0.88 11.95
CA SER A 41 5.58 0.50 12.38
C SER A 41 6.35 1.28 11.30
N VAL A 42 7.25 0.61 10.57
CA VAL A 42 7.97 1.19 9.43
C VAL A 42 6.99 1.58 8.32
N GLN A 43 6.02 0.72 8.00
CA GLN A 43 5.02 1.04 6.98
C GLN A 43 4.15 2.24 7.36
N GLN A 44 3.68 2.31 8.60
CA GLN A 44 2.90 3.47 9.08
C GLN A 44 3.72 4.77 9.01
N SER A 45 4.98 4.72 9.45
CA SER A 45 5.89 5.87 9.39
C SER A 45 6.18 6.29 7.95
N ALA A 46 6.36 5.33 7.04
CA ALA A 46 6.56 5.59 5.62
C ALA A 46 5.31 6.23 4.98
N GLN A 47 4.11 5.77 5.32
CA GLN A 47 2.86 6.38 4.84
C GLN A 47 2.73 7.84 5.32
N ASN A 48 2.99 8.09 6.60
CA ASN A 48 2.97 9.46 7.13
C ASN A 48 4.03 10.34 6.45
N SER A 49 5.26 9.83 6.28
CA SER A 49 6.32 10.56 5.59
C SER A 49 5.97 10.87 4.13
N ARG A 50 5.29 9.95 3.43
CA ARG A 50 4.80 10.17 2.06
C ARG A 50 3.76 11.27 2.04
N PHE A 51 2.75 11.19 2.91
CA PHE A 51 1.72 12.22 3.01
C PHE A 51 2.29 13.61 3.30
N VAL A 52 3.23 13.72 4.25
CA VAL A 52 3.92 14.98 4.54
C VAL A 52 4.73 15.47 3.33
N SER A 53 5.38 14.56 2.60
CA SER A 53 6.12 14.91 1.38
C SER A 53 5.19 15.45 0.31
N ASP A 54 4.07 14.79 0.06
CA ASP A 54 3.08 15.20 -0.94
C ASP A 54 2.54 16.60 -0.61
N LEU A 55 2.20 16.87 0.66
CA LEU A 55 1.77 18.20 1.10
C LEU A 55 2.84 19.26 0.90
N ARG A 56 4.12 18.94 1.15
CA ARG A 56 5.23 19.87 0.87
C ARG A 56 5.34 20.17 -0.62
N THR A 57 5.17 19.18 -1.47
CA THR A 57 5.15 19.35 -2.92
C THR A 57 3.99 20.27 -3.36
N TYR A 58 2.78 20.07 -2.82
CA TYR A 58 1.65 20.96 -3.12
C TYR A 58 1.86 22.38 -2.59
N ALA A 59 2.33 22.53 -1.35
CA ALA A 59 2.63 23.84 -0.78
C ALA A 59 3.66 24.61 -1.62
N GLN A 60 4.71 23.92 -2.07
CA GLN A 60 5.71 24.50 -2.97
C GLN A 60 5.09 24.91 -4.31
N ALA A 61 4.23 24.07 -4.90
CA ALA A 61 3.54 24.41 -6.14
C ALA A 61 2.65 25.65 -6.00
N PHE A 62 1.94 25.78 -4.87
CA PHE A 62 1.13 26.96 -4.57
C PHE A 62 1.97 28.22 -4.35
N GLU A 63 3.09 28.10 -3.64
CA GLU A 63 4.02 29.21 -3.45
C GLU A 63 4.56 29.68 -4.80
N THR A 64 5.01 28.75 -5.66
CA THR A 64 5.47 29.08 -7.02
C THR A 64 4.38 29.79 -7.83
N TYR A 65 3.13 29.29 -7.79
CA TYR A 65 2.02 29.95 -8.46
C TYR A 65 1.78 31.38 -7.95
N ALA A 66 1.79 31.58 -6.63
CA ALA A 66 1.58 32.88 -6.01
C ALA A 66 2.71 33.85 -6.32
N MET A 67 3.96 33.38 -6.39
CA MET A 67 5.11 34.19 -6.82
C MET A 67 4.99 34.63 -8.29
N GLU A 68 4.48 33.77 -9.17
CA GLU A 68 4.32 34.07 -10.60
C GLU A 68 3.12 34.97 -10.90
N HIS A 69 1.99 34.78 -10.20
CA HIS A 69 0.71 35.42 -10.52
C HIS A 69 0.29 36.51 -9.51
N GLY A 70 1.03 36.66 -8.42
CA GLY A 70 0.75 37.64 -7.36
C GLY A 70 -0.50 37.35 -6.53
N THR A 71 -1.12 36.17 -6.70
CA THR A 71 -2.34 35.75 -6.01
C THR A 71 -2.34 34.25 -5.76
N TRP A 72 -3.01 33.80 -4.70
CA TRP A 72 -3.19 32.37 -4.42
C TRP A 72 -4.17 31.73 -5.43
N PRO A 73 -3.99 30.46 -5.78
CA PRO A 73 -4.88 29.78 -6.71
C PRO A 73 -6.28 29.65 -6.08
N THR A 74 -7.30 30.11 -6.81
CA THR A 74 -8.68 30.00 -6.39
C THR A 74 -9.26 28.64 -6.80
N SER A 75 -10.10 28.06 -5.96
CA SER A 75 -10.85 26.85 -6.32
C SER A 75 -11.97 27.23 -7.29
N THR A 76 -11.70 27.15 -8.60
CA THR A 76 -12.77 27.15 -9.59
C THR A 76 -13.40 25.77 -9.64
N ILE A 77 -14.51 25.58 -8.93
CA ILE A 77 -15.38 24.43 -9.17
C ILE A 77 -16.07 24.67 -10.51
N THR A 78 -15.55 24.08 -11.58
CA THR A 78 -16.26 24.00 -12.86
C THR A 78 -17.42 23.03 -12.68
N ARG A 79 -18.61 23.55 -12.34
CA ARG A 79 -19.84 22.75 -12.31
C ARG A 79 -20.09 22.24 -13.73
N ASN A 80 -19.99 20.93 -13.94
CA ASN A 80 -20.51 20.33 -15.15
C ASN A 80 -22.03 20.32 -15.06
N GLU A 81 -22.69 21.09 -15.91
CA GLU A 81 -24.16 21.19 -15.97
C GLU A 81 -24.86 19.83 -16.23
N SER A 82 -24.12 18.77 -16.59
CA SER A 82 -24.63 17.40 -16.77
C SER A 82 -25.04 16.70 -15.47
N SER A 83 -24.75 17.27 -14.30
CA SER A 83 -25.14 16.72 -12.98
C SER A 83 -26.53 17.20 -12.51
N ALA A 84 -27.17 18.11 -13.24
CA ALA A 84 -28.40 18.80 -12.83
C ALA A 84 -29.68 17.94 -12.88
N LEU A 85 -29.61 16.67 -13.30
CA LEU A 85 -30.77 15.77 -13.31
C LEU A 85 -30.88 14.87 -12.07
N THR A 86 -29.89 14.89 -11.17
CA THR A 86 -29.92 14.18 -9.88
C THR A 86 -30.06 15.16 -8.71
N SER A 87 -30.57 16.37 -8.95
CA SER A 87 -30.95 17.33 -7.90
C SER A 87 -32.43 17.16 -7.55
N HIS A 88 -32.83 15.95 -7.13
CA HIS A 88 -34.11 15.77 -6.45
C HIS A 88 -33.89 15.50 -4.97
N ASN A 89 -34.09 16.57 -4.19
CA ASN A 89 -34.47 16.57 -2.78
C ASN A 89 -33.46 16.09 -1.72
N ILE A 90 -32.73 17.04 -1.12
CA ILE A 90 -32.33 16.95 0.31
C ILE A 90 -32.63 18.31 0.98
N LEU A 91 -33.89 18.45 1.42
CA LEU A 91 -34.30 18.97 2.72
C LEU A 91 -33.70 20.31 3.23
N ARG A 92 -34.49 21.39 3.16
CA ARG A 92 -34.59 22.39 4.24
C ARG A 92 -36.08 22.67 4.50
N PRO A 93 -36.63 22.39 5.69
CA PRO A 93 -38.04 22.60 5.99
C PRO A 93 -38.34 24.10 6.14
N SER A 94 -39.57 24.47 5.82
CA SER A 94 -40.12 25.83 5.81
C SER A 94 -40.03 26.50 7.18
N GLU A 95 -39.26 27.60 7.26
CA GLU A 95 -39.36 28.57 8.37
C GLU A 95 -40.67 29.35 8.24
N SER A 96 -41.54 29.10 9.22
CA SER A 96 -42.52 30.00 9.85
C SER A 96 -43.12 31.14 9.02
N SER A 97 -44.42 30.97 8.75
CA SER A 97 -45.41 32.04 8.63
C SER A 97 -45.10 33.22 9.56
N ASN A 98 -45.08 34.42 8.98
CA ASN A 98 -45.19 35.69 9.68
C ASN A 98 -46.29 36.48 8.97
N GLY A 99 -47.41 36.73 9.67
CA GLY A 99 -48.63 37.35 9.16
C GLY A 99 -49.87 36.55 9.48
#